data_AF-A0A2E7LLX9-F1
#
_entry.id   AF-A0A2E7LLX9-F1
#
_cell.length_a   1.000
_cell.length_b   1.000
_cell.length_c   1.000
_cell.angle_alpha   90.00
_cell.angle_beta   90.00
_cell.angle_gamma   90.00
#
_symmetry.space_group_name_H-M   'P 1'
#
loop_
_entity.id
_entity.type
_entity.pdbx_description
1 polymer ?
#
loop_
_entity_poly.entity_id
_entity_poly.type
_entity_poly.pdbx_seq_one_letter_code
_entity_poly.pdbx_strand_id
1 'polypeptide(L)'
;NMASVDPITYEVLRARLDGIVREMEKAVFRTGFSTIVRESHDFSCGVLDKQGRLVGQSNHPTHMAAYPESVKGLLQFYTLDEMAEGDAFLANHPYYSGCPHANDMVIMTPIFHDSQVIAFAASMGHTPDIGGVAAGSRNATSRDLFGEGLQIMPVRYMRNYELVQDTASFVKANSRVPEMMIGDLSAKAGVCFSIGEERVKDAINTYGADTLLQMFEDLGTRTEQQARDLIAQWTDGVHESETWVDDP
;
A
#
# COMPACT_ATOMS: atom_id res chain seq x y z
N ASN A 1 -4.72 -29.94 4.56
CA ASN A 1 -5.97 -29.57 3.86
C ASN A 1 -6.91 -28.92 4.85
N MET A 2 -6.81 -27.59 5.00
CA MET A 2 -7.91 -26.82 5.59
C MET A 2 -9.05 -26.80 4.57
N ALA A 3 -10.29 -26.92 5.03
CA ALA A 3 -11.46 -26.86 4.15
C ALA A 3 -11.62 -25.43 3.61
N SER A 4 -11.92 -25.29 2.32
CA SER A 4 -12.20 -23.99 1.70
C SER A 4 -13.38 -23.31 2.39
N VAL A 5 -13.36 -21.97 2.45
CA VAL A 5 -14.46 -21.17 2.99
C VAL A 5 -15.72 -21.42 2.16
N ASP A 6 -16.88 -21.49 2.82
CA ASP A 6 -18.13 -21.68 2.09
C ASP A 6 -18.35 -20.54 1.08
N PRO A 7 -18.92 -20.81 -0.11
CA PRO A 7 -18.97 -19.81 -1.17
C PRO A 7 -19.73 -18.52 -0.81
N ILE A 8 -20.72 -18.60 0.08
CA ILE A 8 -21.52 -17.44 0.49
C ILE A 8 -20.67 -16.55 1.39
N THR A 9 -20.05 -17.12 2.42
CA THR A 9 -19.15 -16.40 3.33
C THR A 9 -17.95 -15.83 2.57
N TYR A 10 -17.38 -16.58 1.63
CA TYR A 10 -16.31 -16.09 0.77
C TYR A 10 -16.71 -14.79 0.04
N GLU A 11 -17.85 -14.78 -0.66
CA GLU A 11 -18.28 -13.59 -1.41
C GLU A 11 -18.63 -12.41 -0.50
N VAL A 12 -19.20 -12.69 0.68
CA VAL A 12 -19.48 -11.65 1.67
C VAL A 12 -18.19 -11.04 2.21
N LEU A 13 -17.19 -11.86 2.57
CA LEU A 13 -15.89 -11.37 3.02
C LEU A 13 -15.16 -10.62 1.91
N ARG A 14 -15.20 -11.11 0.66
CA ARG A 14 -14.59 -10.45 -0.50
C ARG A 14 -15.19 -9.07 -0.73
N ALA A 15 -16.52 -8.98 -0.76
CA ALA A 15 -17.23 -7.70 -0.87
C ALA A 15 -16.97 -6.79 0.34
N ARG A 16 -16.76 -7.35 1.54
CA ARG A 16 -16.39 -6.60 2.73
C ARG A 16 -15.00 -5.98 2.59
N LEU A 17 -13.99 -6.73 2.15
CA LEU A 17 -12.64 -6.20 1.90
C LEU A 17 -12.66 -5.07 0.86
N ASP A 18 -13.41 -5.23 -0.24
CA ASP A 18 -13.61 -4.16 -1.23
C ASP A 18 -14.24 -2.91 -0.57
N GLY A 19 -15.22 -3.12 0.31
CA GLY A 19 -15.88 -2.06 1.07
C GLY A 19 -14.90 -1.31 1.98
N ILE A 20 -14.05 -2.04 2.70
CA ILE A 20 -13.01 -1.48 3.59
C ILE A 20 -12.08 -0.57 2.80
N VAL A 21 -11.54 -1.06 1.69
CA VAL A 21 -10.60 -0.28 0.88
C VAL A 21 -11.26 0.97 0.31
N ARG A 22 -12.50 0.87 -0.19
CA ARG A 22 -13.26 2.05 -0.66
C ARG A 22 -13.57 3.05 0.45
N GLU A 23 -13.79 2.59 1.67
CA GLU A 23 -13.99 3.45 2.84
C GLU A 23 -12.69 4.19 3.18
N MET A 24 -11.55 3.47 3.19
CA MET A 24 -10.22 4.06 3.37
C MET A 24 -9.94 5.14 2.32
N GLU A 25 -10.16 4.86 1.03
CA GLU A 25 -9.90 5.83 -0.04
C GLU A 25 -10.73 7.11 0.10
N LYS A 26 -12.02 6.96 0.40
CA LYS A 26 -12.91 8.11 0.64
C LYS A 26 -12.45 8.94 1.84
N ALA A 27 -11.91 8.29 2.87
CA ALA A 27 -11.38 8.98 4.02
C ALA A 27 -10.09 9.74 3.66
N VAL A 28 -9.13 9.11 2.96
CA VAL A 28 -7.90 9.78 2.48
C VAL A 28 -8.24 10.99 1.62
N PHE A 29 -9.18 10.85 0.69
CA PHE A 29 -9.66 11.97 -0.12
C PHE A 29 -10.13 13.17 0.72
N ARG A 30 -10.84 12.89 1.83
CA ARG A 30 -11.44 13.92 2.70
C ARG A 30 -10.46 14.51 3.70
N THR A 31 -9.44 13.76 4.10
CA THR A 31 -8.47 14.15 5.13
C THR A 31 -7.12 14.57 4.55
N GLY A 32 -6.90 14.34 3.25
CA GLY A 32 -5.74 14.81 2.52
C GLY A 32 -5.62 16.33 2.48
N PHE A 33 -4.41 16.81 2.26
CA PHE A 33 -4.02 18.22 2.32
C PHE A 33 -3.67 18.75 0.94
N SER A 34 -2.93 17.99 0.13
CA SER A 34 -2.52 18.45 -1.20
C SER A 34 -3.63 18.32 -2.24
N THR A 35 -3.52 19.11 -3.32
CA THR A 35 -4.39 18.98 -4.50
C THR A 35 -4.19 17.66 -5.23
N ILE A 36 -3.05 16.99 -5.03
CA ILE A 36 -2.78 15.66 -5.59
C ILE A 36 -3.75 14.64 -5.01
N VAL A 37 -3.94 14.67 -3.69
CA VAL A 37 -4.94 13.83 -3.02
C VAL A 37 -6.35 14.37 -3.24
N ARG A 38 -6.58 15.67 -3.03
CA ARG A 38 -7.93 16.26 -2.97
C ARG A 38 -8.58 16.58 -4.31
N GLU A 39 -7.83 16.63 -5.39
CA GLU A 39 -8.36 16.98 -6.73
C GLU A 39 -7.96 15.94 -7.78
N SER A 40 -6.71 15.46 -7.75
CA SER A 40 -6.20 14.54 -8.78
C SER A 40 -6.50 13.06 -8.48
N HIS A 41 -6.80 12.73 -7.22
CA HIS A 41 -7.04 11.35 -6.75
C HIS A 41 -5.86 10.41 -7.03
N ASP A 42 -4.63 10.92 -6.97
CA ASP A 42 -3.42 10.12 -7.23
C ASP A 42 -2.94 9.41 -5.96
N PHE A 43 -3.77 8.48 -5.49
CA PHE A 43 -3.51 7.63 -4.33
C PHE A 43 -4.39 6.38 -4.40
N SER A 44 -4.07 5.41 -3.56
CA SER A 44 -4.79 4.15 -3.44
C SER A 44 -4.70 3.63 -2.01
N CYS A 45 -5.55 2.66 -1.69
CA CYS A 45 -5.48 1.89 -0.44
C CYS A 45 -5.52 0.38 -0.74
N GLY A 46 -5.05 -0.41 0.22
CA GLY A 46 -5.08 -1.87 0.13
C GLY A 46 -5.00 -2.54 1.49
N VAL A 47 -5.43 -3.80 1.51
CA VAL A 47 -5.22 -4.73 2.62
C VAL A 47 -4.41 -5.90 2.06
N LEU A 48 -3.32 -6.23 2.74
CA LEU A 48 -2.44 -7.33 2.38
C LEU A 48 -2.45 -8.36 3.51
N ASP A 49 -2.25 -9.62 3.20
CA ASP A 49 -2.00 -10.62 4.23
C ASP A 49 -0.59 -10.46 4.85
N LYS A 50 -0.29 -11.28 5.86
CA LYS A 50 1.01 -11.25 6.55
C LYS A 50 2.23 -11.55 5.65
N GLN A 51 2.03 -12.16 4.47
CA GLN A 51 3.08 -12.40 3.49
C GLN A 51 3.21 -11.27 2.46
N GLY A 52 2.35 -10.25 2.53
CA GLY A 52 2.31 -9.15 1.59
C GLY A 52 1.53 -9.47 0.31
N ARG A 53 0.72 -10.53 0.26
CA ARG A 53 -0.20 -10.74 -0.88
C ARG A 53 -1.39 -9.81 -0.73
N LEU A 54 -1.75 -9.13 -1.81
CA LEU A 54 -2.85 -8.17 -1.82
C LEU A 54 -4.20 -8.92 -1.79
N VAL A 55 -5.00 -8.67 -0.74
CA VAL A 55 -6.29 -9.36 -0.48
C VAL A 55 -7.50 -8.45 -0.56
N GLY A 56 -7.29 -7.13 -0.44
CA GLY A 56 -8.26 -6.11 -0.75
C GLY A 56 -7.55 -4.96 -1.44
N GLN A 57 -8.10 -4.45 -2.54
CA GLN A 57 -7.44 -3.40 -3.31
C GLN A 57 -8.41 -2.40 -3.91
N SER A 58 -7.87 -1.24 -4.19
CA SER A 58 -8.49 -0.18 -4.97
C SER A 58 -8.14 -0.32 -6.44
N ASN A 59 -8.90 0.36 -7.31
CA ASN A 59 -8.73 0.24 -8.76
C ASN A 59 -7.66 1.22 -9.29
N HIS A 60 -6.40 1.03 -8.90
CA HIS A 60 -5.27 1.83 -9.38
C HIS A 60 -4.09 0.93 -9.81
N PRO A 61 -4.01 0.53 -11.09
CA PRO A 61 -3.14 -0.57 -11.56
C PRO A 61 -1.66 -0.47 -11.21
N THR A 62 -1.09 0.72 -11.26
CA THR A 62 0.32 0.98 -10.91
C THR A 62 0.59 0.70 -9.43
N HIS A 63 -0.28 1.14 -8.52
CA HIS A 63 -0.12 0.87 -7.09
C HIS A 63 -0.46 -0.59 -6.72
N MET A 64 -1.41 -1.22 -7.40
CA MET A 64 -1.78 -2.62 -7.15
C MET A 64 -0.57 -3.56 -7.29
N ALA A 65 0.26 -3.35 -8.31
CA ALA A 65 1.48 -4.13 -8.52
C ALA A 65 2.59 -3.81 -7.49
N ALA A 66 2.58 -2.60 -6.93
CA ALA A 66 3.61 -2.11 -6.01
C ALA A 66 3.43 -2.60 -4.57
N TYR A 67 2.19 -2.71 -4.08
CA TYR A 67 1.90 -3.06 -2.69
C TYR A 67 2.58 -4.35 -2.19
N PRO A 68 2.58 -5.47 -2.95
CA PRO A 68 3.28 -6.67 -2.49
C PRO A 68 4.78 -6.47 -2.29
N GLU A 69 5.41 -5.70 -3.17
CA GLU A 69 6.82 -5.37 -3.06
C GLU A 69 7.09 -4.39 -1.91
N SER A 70 6.15 -3.52 -1.56
CA SER A 70 6.22 -2.66 -0.37
C SER A 70 6.35 -3.48 0.92
N VAL A 71 5.45 -4.46 1.12
CA VAL A 71 5.47 -5.29 2.33
C VAL A 71 6.67 -6.23 2.32
N LYS A 72 7.03 -6.85 1.18
CA LYS A 72 8.25 -7.66 1.09
C LYS A 72 9.50 -6.84 1.41
N GLY A 73 9.59 -5.62 0.90
CA GLY A 73 10.69 -4.71 1.19
C GLY A 73 10.73 -4.32 2.66
N LEU A 74 9.59 -3.99 3.28
CA LEU A 74 9.49 -3.74 4.72
C LEU A 74 10.01 -4.92 5.55
N LEU A 75 9.64 -6.15 5.19
CA LEU A 75 10.02 -7.37 5.91
C LEU A 75 11.51 -7.72 5.81
N GLN A 76 12.28 -7.06 4.93
CA GLN A 76 13.74 -7.15 4.93
C GLN A 76 14.40 -6.33 6.06
N PHE A 77 13.69 -5.35 6.61
CA PHE A 77 14.19 -4.43 7.65
C PHE A 77 13.56 -4.66 9.02
N TYR A 78 12.33 -5.17 9.05
CA TYR A 78 11.58 -5.42 10.27
C TYR A 78 10.92 -6.79 10.21
N THR A 79 11.23 -7.63 11.19
CA THR A 79 10.49 -8.87 11.43
C THR A 79 9.11 -8.54 12.00
N LEU A 80 8.15 -9.46 11.85
CA LEU A 80 6.80 -9.29 12.41
C LEU A 80 6.82 -9.12 13.95
N ASP A 81 7.78 -9.74 14.63
CA ASP A 81 7.94 -9.68 16.09
C ASP A 81 8.50 -8.32 16.58
N GLU A 82 9.07 -7.52 15.69
CA GLU A 82 9.57 -6.16 16.00
C GLU A 82 8.50 -5.08 15.83
N MET A 83 7.30 -5.46 15.40
CA MET A 83 6.17 -4.57 15.17
C MET A 83 5.25 -4.55 16.39
N ALA A 84 4.55 -3.43 16.58
CA ALA A 84 3.52 -3.30 17.61
C ALA A 84 2.24 -2.65 17.04
N GLU A 85 1.11 -2.85 17.73
CA GLU A 85 -0.11 -2.09 17.45
C GLU A 85 0.17 -0.59 17.53
N GLY A 86 -0.38 0.17 16.58
CA GLY A 86 -0.12 1.61 16.45
C GLY A 86 1.20 1.98 15.77
N ASP A 87 1.98 1.01 15.29
CA ASP A 87 3.10 1.29 14.39
C ASP A 87 2.59 1.58 12.96
N ALA A 88 3.24 2.51 12.26
CA ALA A 88 3.13 2.65 10.81
C ALA A 88 4.53 2.81 10.22
N PHE A 89 4.74 2.28 9.02
CA PHE A 89 6.02 2.33 8.31
C PHE A 89 5.87 3.15 7.02
N LEU A 90 6.91 3.90 6.66
CA LEU A 90 6.99 4.73 5.47
C LEU A 90 8.14 4.25 4.59
N ALA A 91 7.91 4.22 3.27
CA ALA A 91 8.95 4.00 2.28
C ALA A 91 8.60 4.65 0.93
N ASN A 92 9.63 4.97 0.15
CA ASN A 92 9.48 5.30 -1.29
C ASN A 92 10.70 4.86 -2.13
N HIS A 93 11.73 4.29 -1.49
CA HIS A 93 12.94 3.89 -2.18
C HIS A 93 12.63 2.81 -3.22
N PRO A 94 13.00 2.99 -4.50
CA PRO A 94 12.49 2.19 -5.62
C PRO A 94 12.79 0.68 -5.47
N TYR A 95 13.93 0.34 -4.86
CA TYR A 95 14.34 -1.04 -4.66
C TYR A 95 13.74 -1.74 -3.43
N TYR A 96 13.06 -1.00 -2.53
CA TYR A 96 12.55 -1.55 -1.26
C TYR A 96 11.11 -1.18 -0.95
N SER A 97 10.42 -0.42 -1.82
CA SER A 97 9.01 -0.11 -1.66
C SER A 97 8.15 -0.57 -2.83
N GLY A 98 8.72 -0.86 -4.00
CA GLY A 98 7.97 -1.12 -5.23
C GLY A 98 7.20 0.09 -5.77
N CYS A 99 7.34 1.27 -5.15
CA CYS A 99 6.65 2.49 -5.57
C CYS A 99 6.97 2.81 -7.04
N PRO A 100 5.97 3.21 -7.87
CA PRO A 100 6.18 3.48 -9.30
C PRO A 100 7.25 4.55 -9.58
N HIS A 101 7.34 5.56 -8.70
CA HIS A 101 8.41 6.55 -8.71
C HIS A 101 8.60 7.16 -7.32
N ALA A 102 9.68 7.91 -7.11
CA ALA A 102 10.04 8.47 -5.81
C ALA A 102 8.95 9.37 -5.18
N ASN A 103 8.10 10.02 -5.97
CA ASN A 103 7.00 10.82 -5.40
C ASN A 103 5.88 9.96 -4.79
N ASP A 104 5.77 8.69 -5.15
CA ASP A 104 4.80 7.79 -4.53
C ASP A 104 5.39 7.28 -3.24
N MET A 105 4.72 7.61 -2.13
CA MET A 105 5.11 7.14 -0.81
C MET A 105 4.05 6.20 -0.29
N VAL A 106 4.50 5.07 0.26
CA VAL A 106 3.63 4.04 0.85
C VAL A 106 3.72 4.09 2.37
N ILE A 107 2.55 4.07 3.00
CA ILE A 107 2.36 3.78 4.41
C ILE A 107 1.87 2.35 4.56
N MET A 108 2.46 1.60 5.49
CA MET A 108 2.08 0.24 5.85
C MET A 108 1.89 0.13 7.36
N THR A 109 0.74 -0.39 7.79
CA THR A 109 0.37 -0.57 9.18
C THR A 109 0.08 -2.05 9.43
N PRO A 110 0.78 -2.72 10.36
CA PRO A 110 0.47 -4.08 10.75
C PRO A 110 -0.88 -4.17 11.47
N ILE A 111 -1.67 -5.18 11.14
CA ILE A 111 -2.94 -5.49 11.78
C ILE A 111 -2.72 -6.71 12.68
N PHE A 112 -3.04 -6.56 13.96
CA PHE A 112 -2.84 -7.58 14.98
C PHE A 112 -4.12 -8.35 15.31
N HIS A 113 -3.96 -9.64 15.59
CA HIS A 113 -4.94 -10.49 16.27
C HIS A 113 -4.18 -11.43 17.21
N ASP A 114 -4.63 -11.56 18.46
CA ASP A 114 -3.98 -12.37 19.50
C ASP A 114 -2.45 -12.12 19.62
N SER A 115 -2.05 -10.85 19.58
CA SER A 115 -0.66 -10.39 19.64
C SER A 115 0.23 -10.84 18.46
N GLN A 116 -0.37 -11.27 17.34
CA GLN A 116 0.35 -11.63 16.12
C GLN A 116 -0.08 -10.75 14.94
N VAL A 117 0.87 -10.40 14.08
CA VAL A 117 0.56 -9.74 12.81
C VAL A 117 -0.10 -10.74 11.87
N ILE A 118 -1.32 -10.44 11.45
CA ILE A 118 -2.11 -11.29 10.54
C ILE A 118 -2.26 -10.70 9.13
N ALA A 119 -2.12 -9.38 9.00
CA ALA A 119 -2.35 -8.62 7.79
C ALA A 119 -1.67 -7.25 7.89
N PHE A 120 -1.70 -6.48 6.80
CA PHE A 120 -1.30 -5.09 6.74
C PHE A 120 -2.41 -4.27 6.09
N ALA A 121 -2.72 -3.10 6.67
CA ALA A 121 -3.39 -2.03 5.95
C ALA A 121 -2.33 -1.14 5.30
N ALA A 122 -2.54 -0.75 4.05
CA ALA A 122 -1.59 0.10 3.34
C ALA A 122 -2.28 1.22 2.56
N SER A 123 -1.60 2.34 2.43
CA SER A 123 -2.02 3.46 1.60
C SER A 123 -0.81 4.01 0.86
N MET A 124 -0.95 4.19 -0.44
CA MET A 124 0.11 4.68 -1.33
C MET A 124 -0.43 5.89 -2.07
N GLY A 125 0.45 6.83 -2.40
CA GLY A 125 0.08 7.83 -3.38
C GLY A 125 1.14 8.88 -3.55
N HIS A 126 0.91 9.69 -4.56
CA HIS A 126 1.81 10.73 -4.97
C HIS A 126 1.88 11.85 -3.92
N THR A 127 3.09 12.30 -3.63
CA THR A 127 3.37 13.40 -2.71
C THR A 127 3.80 14.65 -3.49
N PRO A 128 3.37 15.85 -3.04
CA PRO A 128 3.48 17.07 -3.83
C PRO A 128 4.91 17.55 -4.08
N ASP A 129 5.86 17.17 -3.22
CA ASP A 129 7.26 17.51 -3.35
C ASP A 129 8.10 16.57 -2.48
N ILE A 130 9.22 16.12 -3.04
CA ILE A 130 10.21 15.27 -2.37
C ILE A 130 11.60 15.94 -2.36
N GLY A 131 11.68 17.25 -2.53
CA GLY A 131 12.95 17.95 -2.63
C GLY A 131 13.65 17.74 -3.97
N GLY A 132 14.96 17.52 -3.95
CA GLY A 132 15.77 17.34 -5.16
C GLY A 132 16.03 18.62 -5.96
N VAL A 133 16.63 18.48 -7.14
CA VAL A 133 17.10 19.63 -7.96
C VAL A 133 15.95 20.45 -8.53
N ALA A 134 14.90 19.78 -9.02
CA ALA A 134 13.74 20.43 -9.60
C ALA A 134 12.60 20.56 -8.58
N ALA A 135 11.81 21.63 -8.69
CA ALA A 135 10.55 21.73 -7.95
C ALA A 135 9.46 20.90 -8.64
N GLY A 136 8.65 20.20 -7.86
CA GLY A 136 7.56 19.36 -8.35
C GLY A 136 7.88 17.87 -8.30
N SER A 137 7.27 17.10 -9.20
CA SER A 137 7.21 15.64 -9.09
C SER A 137 8.22 14.86 -9.93
N ARG A 138 8.86 15.49 -10.91
CA ARG A 138 9.80 14.80 -11.80
C ARG A 138 10.94 15.73 -12.18
N ASN A 139 12.16 15.24 -12.02
CA ASN A 139 13.35 15.89 -12.54
C ASN A 139 13.80 15.16 -13.81
N ALA A 140 13.38 15.66 -14.98
CA ALA A 140 13.73 15.07 -16.28
C ALA A 140 15.25 15.05 -16.54
N THR A 141 16.03 15.88 -15.83
CA THR A 141 17.48 15.96 -16.01
C THR A 141 18.28 15.12 -15.01
N SER A 142 17.61 14.37 -14.13
CA SER A 142 18.30 13.52 -13.17
C SER A 142 19.09 12.42 -13.89
N ARG A 143 20.34 12.22 -13.47
CA ARG A 143 21.23 11.18 -14.05
C ARG A 143 21.44 9.99 -13.13
N ASP A 144 21.05 10.14 -11.87
CA ASP A 144 21.13 9.12 -10.85
C ASP A 144 19.98 9.30 -9.86
N LEU A 145 19.82 8.30 -8.99
CA LEU A 145 18.77 8.28 -7.97
C LEU A 145 18.89 9.45 -6.97
N PHE A 146 20.11 9.94 -6.72
CA PHE A 146 20.36 11.00 -5.74
C PHE A 146 19.88 12.38 -6.23
N GLY A 147 19.80 12.58 -7.55
CA GLY A 147 19.21 13.76 -8.17
C GLY A 147 17.67 13.78 -8.23
N GLU A 148 17.01 12.66 -7.91
CA GLU A 148 15.54 12.51 -7.98
C GLU A 148 14.83 13.01 -6.73
N GLY A 149 15.56 13.36 -5.67
CA GLY A 149 14.99 13.85 -4.41
C GLY A 149 15.09 12.83 -3.28
N LEU A 150 14.21 12.96 -2.30
CA LEU A 150 14.23 12.21 -1.06
C LEU A 150 13.95 10.72 -1.30
N GLN A 151 14.90 9.88 -0.89
CA GLN A 151 14.79 8.43 -0.93
C GLN A 151 14.73 7.89 0.50
N ILE A 152 13.63 7.21 0.82
CA ILE A 152 13.25 6.72 2.15
C ILE A 152 13.22 5.20 2.08
N MET A 153 14.24 4.59 2.67
CA MET A 153 14.24 3.18 3.04
C MET A 153 13.06 2.89 3.98
N PRO A 154 12.60 1.63 4.14
CA PRO A 154 11.58 1.33 5.13
C PRO A 154 11.98 1.83 6.53
N VAL A 155 11.20 2.77 7.07
CA VAL A 155 11.41 3.36 8.39
C VAL A 155 10.09 3.44 9.15
N ARG A 156 10.15 3.42 10.49
CA ARG A 156 8.98 3.72 11.33
C ARG A 156 8.57 5.19 11.14
N TYR A 157 7.31 5.40 10.81
CA TYR A 157 6.66 6.70 10.66
C TYR A 157 5.78 7.03 11.86
N MET A 158 5.05 6.04 12.39
CA MET A 158 4.33 6.16 13.65
C MET A 158 4.72 5.03 14.60
N ARG A 159 4.63 5.30 15.90
CA ARG A 159 4.77 4.33 16.99
C ARG A 159 3.76 4.67 18.06
N ASN A 160 3.02 3.66 18.55
CA ASN A 160 1.91 3.87 19.49
C ASN A 160 0.90 4.95 19.01
N TYR A 161 0.57 4.97 17.72
CA TYR A 161 -0.31 5.96 17.08
C TYR A 161 0.23 7.39 17.08
N GLU A 162 1.49 7.60 17.48
CA GLU A 162 2.13 8.92 17.51
C GLU A 162 3.21 9.03 16.43
N LEU A 163 3.30 10.21 15.82
CA LEU A 163 4.30 10.51 14.80
C LEU A 163 5.72 10.41 15.37
N VAL A 164 6.57 9.62 14.71
CA VAL A 164 8.01 9.56 15.01
C VAL A 164 8.65 10.85 14.55
N GLN A 165 9.00 11.71 15.50
CA GLN A 165 9.47 13.08 15.23
C GLN A 165 10.74 13.12 14.38
N ASP A 166 11.65 12.16 14.55
CA ASP A 166 12.88 12.10 13.77
C ASP A 166 12.58 11.86 12.29
N THR A 167 11.77 10.82 11.98
CA THR A 167 11.33 10.53 10.61
C THR A 167 10.60 11.71 9.99
N ALA A 168 9.66 12.33 10.73
CA ALA A 168 8.94 13.50 10.28
C ALA A 168 9.87 14.69 10.01
N SER A 169 10.88 14.90 10.85
CA SER A 169 11.85 15.99 10.68
C SER A 169 12.68 15.83 9.41
N PHE A 170 13.13 14.61 9.10
CA PHE A 170 13.84 14.33 7.84
C PHE A 170 12.95 14.55 6.62
N VAL A 171 11.70 14.11 6.67
CA VAL A 171 10.72 14.34 5.59
C VAL A 171 10.47 15.85 5.40
N LYS A 172 10.18 16.58 6.48
CA LYS A 172 9.94 18.03 6.44
C LYS A 172 11.14 18.80 5.89
N ALA A 173 12.37 18.44 6.30
CA ALA A 173 13.58 19.12 5.87
C ALA A 173 13.85 19.00 4.36
N ASN A 174 13.27 18.00 3.70
CA ASN A 174 13.48 17.69 2.30
C ASN A 174 12.25 17.98 1.43
N SER A 175 11.33 18.82 1.90
CA SER A 175 10.16 19.22 1.12
C SER A 175 10.01 20.74 1.07
N ARG A 176 9.62 21.24 -0.10
CA ARG A 176 9.23 22.65 -0.32
C ARG A 176 7.84 22.95 0.28
N VAL A 177 7.04 21.91 0.55
CA VAL A 177 5.68 22.01 1.09
C VAL A 177 5.49 21.06 2.30
N PRO A 178 6.30 21.20 3.35
CA PRO A 178 6.43 20.20 4.41
C PRO A 178 5.13 19.93 5.17
N GLU A 179 4.30 20.95 5.40
CA GLU A 179 3.03 20.76 6.13
C GLU A 179 1.97 20.03 5.29
N MET A 180 1.94 20.24 3.97
CA MET A 180 1.08 19.44 3.08
C MET A 180 1.57 17.99 3.02
N MET A 181 2.88 17.79 2.91
CA MET A 181 3.49 16.46 2.84
C MET A 181 3.20 15.65 4.11
N ILE A 182 3.44 16.21 5.29
CA ILE A 182 3.14 15.54 6.56
C ILE A 182 1.63 15.36 6.76
N GLY A 183 0.82 16.31 6.32
CA GLY A 183 -0.64 16.19 6.32
C GLY A 183 -1.11 14.98 5.52
N ASP A 184 -0.64 14.83 4.28
CA ASP A 184 -0.98 13.69 3.41
C ASP A 184 -0.49 12.35 3.97
N LEU A 185 0.76 12.28 4.46
CA LEU A 185 1.30 11.05 5.05
C LEU A 185 0.55 10.66 6.33
N SER A 186 0.16 11.63 7.15
CA SER A 186 -0.63 11.40 8.36
C SER A 186 -2.06 10.99 8.02
N ALA A 187 -2.66 11.55 6.96
CA ALA A 187 -3.97 11.13 6.45
C ALA A 187 -3.93 9.67 5.98
N LYS A 188 -2.90 9.29 5.20
CA LYS A 188 -2.66 7.91 4.74
C LYS A 188 -2.48 6.94 5.91
N ALA A 189 -1.68 7.29 6.91
CA ALA A 189 -1.52 6.47 8.11
C ALA A 189 -2.81 6.37 8.94
N GLY A 190 -3.50 7.49 9.14
CA GLY A 190 -4.72 7.59 9.92
C GLY A 190 -5.82 6.66 9.40
N VAL A 191 -6.01 6.55 8.09
CA VAL A 191 -7.00 5.62 7.52
C VAL A 191 -6.60 4.15 7.64
N CYS A 192 -5.30 3.85 7.67
CA CYS A 192 -4.82 2.49 7.85
C CYS A 192 -5.19 1.97 9.25
N PHE A 193 -5.09 2.83 10.28
CA PHE A 193 -5.55 2.52 11.63
C PHE A 193 -7.08 2.58 11.76
N SER A 194 -7.65 3.78 11.57
CA SER A 194 -9.07 4.06 11.92
C SER A 194 -10.10 3.33 11.06
N ILE A 195 -9.70 2.77 9.91
CA ILE A 195 -10.60 2.05 9.01
C ILE A 195 -10.01 0.70 8.64
N GLY A 196 -8.79 0.66 8.11
CA GLY A 196 -8.16 -0.59 7.66
C GLY A 196 -8.09 -1.64 8.77
N GLU A 197 -7.42 -1.30 9.87
CA GLU A 197 -7.27 -2.17 11.05
C GLU A 197 -8.62 -2.44 11.71
N GLU A 198 -9.39 -1.40 12.05
CA GLU A 198 -10.68 -1.56 12.75
C GLU A 198 -11.65 -2.46 11.98
N ARG A 199 -11.80 -2.27 10.67
CA ARG A 199 -12.76 -3.04 9.88
C ARG A 199 -12.32 -4.47 9.61
N VAL A 200 -11.01 -4.72 9.54
CA VAL A 200 -10.48 -6.09 9.47
C VAL A 200 -10.72 -6.80 10.81
N LYS A 201 -10.47 -6.13 11.94
CA LYS A 201 -10.80 -6.64 13.28
C LYS A 201 -12.31 -6.91 13.42
N ASP A 202 -13.18 -6.06 12.89
CA ASP A 202 -14.63 -6.32 12.85
C ASP A 202 -14.99 -7.57 12.04
N ALA A 203 -14.28 -7.82 10.92
CA ALA A 203 -14.49 -9.04 10.13
C ALA A 203 -14.09 -10.29 10.93
N ILE A 204 -12.98 -10.23 11.66
CA ILE A 204 -12.54 -11.31 12.57
C ILE A 204 -13.57 -11.55 13.67
N ASN A 205 -14.06 -10.49 14.31
CA ASN A 205 -15.08 -10.60 15.37
C ASN A 205 -16.38 -11.25 14.87
N THR A 206 -16.70 -11.09 13.57
CA THR A 206 -17.93 -11.63 12.97
C THR A 206 -17.75 -13.07 12.48
N TYR A 207 -16.64 -13.37 11.81
CA TYR A 207 -16.45 -14.61 11.04
C TYR A 207 -15.37 -15.54 11.62
N GLY A 208 -14.58 -15.07 12.58
CA GLY A 208 -13.40 -15.75 13.12
C GLY A 208 -12.14 -15.51 12.28
N ALA A 209 -10.98 -15.50 12.94
CA ALA A 209 -9.70 -15.27 12.29
C ALA A 209 -9.34 -16.40 11.31
N ASP A 210 -9.56 -17.66 11.68
CA ASP A 210 -9.28 -18.81 10.81
C ASP A 210 -10.05 -18.72 9.49
N THR A 211 -11.33 -18.32 9.54
CA THR A 211 -12.15 -18.13 8.33
C THR A 211 -11.61 -17.02 7.45
N LEU A 212 -11.21 -15.88 8.03
CA LEU A 212 -10.66 -14.76 7.26
C LEU A 212 -9.31 -15.12 6.61
N LEU A 213 -8.43 -15.78 7.37
CA LEU A 213 -7.12 -16.21 6.87
C LEU A 213 -7.26 -17.28 5.78
N GLN A 214 -8.18 -18.24 5.95
CA GLN A 214 -8.48 -19.21 4.90
C GLN A 214 -9.07 -18.54 3.66
N MET A 215 -9.90 -17.50 3.84
CA MET A 215 -10.43 -16.72 2.72
C MET A 215 -9.31 -16.02 1.94
N PHE A 216 -8.26 -15.50 2.60
CA PHE A 216 -7.10 -14.91 1.91
C PHE A 216 -6.38 -15.94 1.02
N GLU A 217 -6.19 -17.17 1.51
CA GLU A 217 -5.61 -18.26 0.72
C GLU A 217 -6.50 -18.66 -0.46
N ASP A 218 -7.81 -18.78 -0.22
CA ASP A 218 -8.79 -19.11 -1.25
C ASP A 218 -8.85 -18.02 -2.34
N LEU A 219 -8.74 -16.75 -1.97
CA LEU A 219 -8.72 -15.61 -2.90
C LEU A 219 -7.52 -15.69 -3.84
N GLY A 220 -6.32 -15.95 -3.30
CA GLY A 220 -5.11 -16.12 -4.11
C GLY A 220 -5.24 -17.31 -5.07
N THR A 221 -5.68 -18.46 -4.57
CA THR A 221 -5.87 -19.68 -5.36
C THR A 221 -6.88 -19.49 -6.49
N ARG A 222 -8.03 -18.86 -6.20
CA ARG A 222 -9.07 -18.58 -7.20
C ARG A 222 -8.60 -17.57 -8.25
N THR A 223 -7.86 -16.55 -7.83
CA THR A 223 -7.31 -15.54 -8.75
C THR A 223 -6.29 -16.17 -9.71
N GLU A 224 -5.39 -17.03 -9.21
CA GLU A 224 -4.45 -17.78 -10.04
C GLU A 224 -5.18 -18.67 -11.04
N GLN A 225 -6.18 -19.44 -10.59
CA GLN A 225 -6.93 -20.33 -11.46
C GLN A 225 -7.68 -19.56 -12.55
N GLN A 226 -8.32 -18.43 -12.21
CA GLN A 226 -8.99 -17.58 -13.20
C GLN A 226 -8.01 -17.02 -14.24
N ALA A 227 -6.83 -16.57 -13.81
CA ALA A 227 -5.79 -16.11 -14.73
C ALA A 227 -5.33 -17.25 -15.66
N ARG A 228 -5.12 -18.46 -15.13
CA ARG A 228 -4.75 -19.65 -15.90
C ARG A 228 -5.82 -20.04 -16.91
N ASP A 229 -7.08 -20.03 -16.51
CA ASP A 229 -8.22 -20.36 -17.38
C ASP A 229 -8.41 -19.33 -18.49
N LEU A 230 -8.13 -18.05 -18.22
CA LEU A 230 -8.15 -17.00 -19.23
C LEU A 230 -7.00 -17.16 -20.24
N ILE A 231 -5.78 -17.39 -19.75
CA ILE A 231 -4.60 -17.60 -20.60
C ILE A 231 -4.77 -18.85 -21.47
N ALA A 232 -5.39 -19.92 -20.94
CA ALA A 232 -5.65 -21.15 -21.69
C ALA A 232 -6.61 -20.98 -22.88
N GLN A 233 -7.34 -19.87 -22.95
CA GLN A 233 -8.20 -19.54 -24.10
C GLN A 233 -7.43 -18.85 -25.24
N TRP A 234 -6.19 -18.43 -24.99
CA TRP A 234 -5.38 -17.76 -26.01
C TRP A 234 -4.86 -18.77 -27.03
N THR A 235 -4.61 -18.30 -28.25
CA THR A 235 -4.00 -19.16 -29.27
C THR A 235 -2.52 -19.36 -28.94
N ASP A 236 -2.11 -20.62 -28.80
CA ASP A 236 -0.72 -21.01 -28.64
C ASP A 236 0.14 -20.40 -29.78
N GLY A 237 1.18 -19.68 -29.39
CA GLY A 237 2.05 -19.01 -30.36
C GLY A 237 2.91 -17.94 -29.70
N VAL A 238 3.71 -17.28 -30.53
CA VAL A 238 4.51 -16.11 -30.14
C VAL A 238 3.78 -14.88 -30.65
N HIS A 239 3.47 -13.95 -29.75
CA HIS A 239 2.81 -12.67 -30.04
C HIS A 239 3.79 -11.56 -29.72
N GLU A 240 4.11 -10.71 -30.69
CA GLU A 240 5.14 -9.66 -30.57
C GLU A 240 4.56 -8.29 -30.91
N SER A 241 5.06 -7.26 -30.23
CA SER A 241 4.77 -5.85 -30.54
C SER A 241 5.99 -4.98 -30.23
N GLU A 242 6.12 -3.86 -30.93
CA GLU A 242 7.17 -2.86 -30.73
C GLU A 242 6.52 -1.48 -30.53
N THR A 243 7.12 -0.66 -29.67
CA THR A 243 6.71 0.74 -29.43
C THR A 243 7.94 1.62 -29.27
N TRP A 244 7.83 2.91 -29.60
CA TRP A 244 8.91 3.89 -29.49
C TRP A 244 8.49 5.03 -28.57
N VAL A 245 9.47 5.57 -27.83
CA VAL A 245 9.34 6.79 -27.03
C VAL A 245 10.53 7.68 -27.38
N ASP A 246 10.29 8.98 -27.49
CA ASP A 246 11.34 9.99 -27.61
C ASP A 246 12.04 10.23 -26.26
N ASP A 247 13.29 10.70 -26.32
CA ASP A 247 14.07 11.10 -25.15
C ASP A 247 14.02 12.64 -25.05
N PRO A 248 13.13 13.23 -24.24
CA PRO A 248 12.95 14.68 -24.14
C PRO A 248 14.03 15.42 -23.35
#